data_AF-A0A1E4F014-F1
#
_entry.id   AF-A0A1E4F014-F1
#
_cell.length_a   1.000
_cell.length_b   1.000
_cell.length_c   1.000
_cell.angle_alpha   90.00
_cell.angle_beta   90.00
_cell.angle_gamma   90.00
#
_symmetry.space_group_name_H-M   'P 1'
#
loop_
_entity.id
_entity.type
_entity.pdbx_description
1 polymer ?
#
loop_
_entity_poly.entity_id
_entity_poly.type
_entity_poly.pdbx_seq_one_letter_code
_entity_poly.pdbx_strand_id
1 'polypeptide(L)'
;MLKGSSGSSLTYDLFYYAADLRLGPPWCFEVVSWTHQSFLFYTFGYLAYFLLSHTMSLIAAWWVLSPRGPNPILYFMACAMISGGLGYWICPGVGPEIVFGKSFPFDPPRVDAPMMLEVPGGPPRNTMPSLHLLWAYSIWVSVEGRHRLLRLAGLAYLTFMPLVAFLGRHYLVDYVVALSLATAVHVLVLKLSLPGNTDNKLLAWAAASFCCAPAYLFLLLSGSSVWLVWPWLLQGFTAISVGLAIVSSLYLSRQLQ
;
A
#
# COMPACT_ATOMS: atom_id res chain seq x y z
N MET A 1 -18.57 35.44 -11.86
CA MET A 1 -18.89 34.25 -12.67
C MET A 1 -17.60 33.69 -13.24
N LEU A 2 -17.04 32.66 -12.61
CA LEU A 2 -16.11 31.73 -13.24
C LEU A 2 -16.71 30.35 -12.97
N LYS A 3 -17.56 29.90 -13.90
CA LYS A 3 -18.05 28.52 -13.93
C LYS A 3 -16.88 27.70 -14.46
N GLY A 4 -15.95 27.34 -13.56
CA GLY A 4 -14.96 26.32 -13.83
C GLY A 4 -15.71 25.04 -14.16
N SER A 5 -15.36 24.45 -15.30
CA SER A 5 -15.90 23.20 -15.82
C SER A 5 -16.12 22.17 -14.71
N SER A 6 -17.25 21.47 -14.79
CA SER A 6 -17.47 20.18 -14.13
C SER A 6 -16.27 19.27 -14.43
N GLY A 7 -15.29 19.26 -13.53
CA GLY A 7 -14.06 18.49 -13.70
C GLY A 7 -14.44 17.03 -13.83
N SER A 8 -14.19 16.45 -15.01
CA SER A 8 -14.49 15.05 -15.27
C SER A 8 -13.82 14.20 -14.18
N SER A 9 -14.65 13.52 -13.41
CA SER A 9 -14.31 12.82 -12.16
C SER A 9 -13.92 11.37 -12.43
N LEU A 10 -13.13 11.13 -13.49
CA LEU A 10 -12.76 9.79 -13.90
C LEU A 10 -11.86 9.11 -12.86
N THR A 11 -12.06 7.80 -12.73
CA THR A 11 -11.37 6.93 -11.79
C THR A 11 -11.03 5.60 -12.46
N TYR A 12 -9.98 4.96 -11.97
CA TYR A 12 -9.52 3.65 -12.43
C TYR A 12 -10.05 2.49 -11.57
N ASP A 13 -11.05 2.73 -10.73
CA ASP A 13 -11.61 1.75 -9.80
C ASP A 13 -12.02 0.42 -10.45
N LEU A 14 -12.62 0.45 -11.64
CA LEU A 14 -12.97 -0.78 -12.36
C LEU A 14 -11.74 -1.53 -12.89
N PHE A 15 -10.65 -0.82 -13.22
CA PHE A 15 -9.37 -1.47 -13.55
C PHE A 15 -8.79 -2.15 -12.31
N TYR A 16 -8.81 -1.47 -11.15
CA TYR A 16 -8.32 -2.04 -9.89
C TYR A 16 -9.09 -3.29 -9.49
N TYR A 17 -10.41 -3.22 -9.54
CA TYR A 17 -11.27 -4.36 -9.23
C TYR A 17 -11.09 -5.51 -10.22
N ALA A 18 -10.99 -5.22 -11.53
CA ALA A 18 -10.72 -6.25 -12.53
C ALA A 18 -9.36 -6.92 -12.30
N ALA A 19 -8.35 -6.19 -11.83
CA ALA A 19 -7.05 -6.77 -11.47
C ALA A 19 -7.12 -7.65 -10.23
N ASP A 20 -7.86 -7.23 -9.20
CA ASP A 20 -8.10 -8.03 -8.00
C ASP A 20 -8.73 -9.38 -8.32
N LEU A 21 -9.75 -9.40 -9.19
CA LEU A 21 -10.43 -10.62 -9.65
C LEU A 21 -9.50 -11.61 -10.38
N ARG A 22 -8.31 -11.16 -10.84
CA ARG A 22 -7.29 -12.03 -11.44
C ARG A 22 -6.28 -12.57 -10.42
N LEU A 23 -6.10 -11.86 -9.31
CA LEU A 23 -5.30 -12.30 -8.18
C LEU A 23 -6.05 -13.33 -7.30
N GLY A 24 -7.36 -13.47 -7.48
CA GLY A 24 -8.17 -14.49 -6.83
C GLY A 24 -9.63 -14.09 -6.69
N PRO A 25 -10.30 -14.50 -5.60
CA PRO A 25 -11.62 -13.98 -5.19
C PRO A 25 -11.65 -12.45 -5.13
N PRO A 26 -12.83 -11.82 -5.08
CA PRO A 26 -12.97 -10.38 -4.85
C PRO A 26 -12.53 -10.02 -3.42
N TRP A 27 -11.21 -9.99 -3.19
CA TRP A 27 -10.62 -9.90 -1.85
C TRP A 27 -11.09 -8.67 -1.07
N CYS A 28 -11.34 -7.54 -1.75
CA CYS A 28 -11.89 -6.36 -1.11
C CYS A 28 -13.31 -6.54 -0.57
N PHE A 29 -14.13 -7.40 -1.17
CA PHE A 29 -15.46 -7.78 -0.66
C PHE A 29 -15.33 -8.82 0.46
N GLU A 30 -14.58 -9.89 0.20
CA GLU A 30 -14.40 -11.02 1.13
C GLU A 30 -13.84 -10.57 2.48
N VAL A 31 -12.73 -9.83 2.47
CA VAL A 31 -12.05 -9.42 3.70
C VAL A 31 -12.92 -8.48 4.52
N VAL A 32 -13.62 -7.53 3.91
CA VAL A 32 -14.56 -6.67 4.65
C VAL A 32 -15.73 -7.48 5.17
N SER A 33 -16.27 -8.41 4.40
CA SER A 33 -17.38 -9.26 4.87
C SER A 33 -17.00 -10.01 6.17
N TRP A 34 -15.76 -10.48 6.30
CA TRP A 34 -15.27 -11.12 7.53
C TRP A 34 -15.17 -10.14 8.70
N THR A 35 -14.74 -8.90 8.45
CA THR A 35 -14.72 -7.88 9.51
C THR A 35 -16.13 -7.53 9.99
N HIS A 36 -17.13 -7.53 9.12
CA HIS A 36 -18.54 -7.35 9.51
C HIS A 36 -19.10 -8.51 10.34
N GLN A 37 -18.52 -9.72 10.24
CA GLN A 37 -18.92 -10.89 11.01
C GLN A 37 -18.31 -10.94 12.41
N SER A 38 -17.30 -10.11 12.71
CA SER A 38 -16.60 -10.13 13.98
C SER A 38 -16.30 -8.72 14.49
N PHE A 39 -16.94 -8.37 15.61
CA PHE A 39 -16.69 -7.14 16.35
C PHE A 39 -15.20 -6.90 16.62
N LEU A 40 -14.44 -7.92 17.03
CA LEU A 40 -13.02 -7.76 17.37
C LEU A 40 -12.17 -7.36 16.16
N PHE A 41 -12.28 -8.10 15.04
CA PHE A 41 -11.59 -7.75 13.79
C PHE A 41 -11.94 -6.34 13.31
N TYR A 42 -13.22 -5.97 13.34
CA TYR A 42 -13.65 -4.62 13.00
C TYR A 42 -13.01 -3.58 13.92
N THR A 43 -13.13 -3.74 15.25
CA THR A 43 -12.61 -2.77 16.24
C THR A 43 -11.10 -2.64 16.16
N PHE A 44 -10.34 -3.74 16.14
CA PHE A 44 -8.88 -3.68 16.17
C PHE A 44 -8.30 -3.05 14.92
N GLY A 45 -8.80 -3.41 13.74
CA GLY A 45 -8.28 -2.77 12.54
C GLY A 45 -8.81 -1.34 12.39
N TYR A 46 -10.01 -1.00 12.89
CA TYR A 46 -10.48 0.40 12.91
C TYR A 46 -9.56 1.25 13.78
N LEU A 47 -9.20 0.75 14.97
CA LEU A 47 -8.21 1.37 15.83
C LEU A 47 -6.85 1.47 15.13
N ALA A 48 -6.38 0.42 14.45
CA ALA A 48 -5.13 0.47 13.70
C ALA A 48 -5.18 1.58 12.65
N TYR A 49 -6.24 1.64 11.84
CA TYR A 49 -6.43 2.62 10.78
C TYR A 49 -6.39 4.07 11.32
N PHE A 50 -7.19 4.38 12.34
CA PHE A 50 -7.29 5.75 12.88
C PHE A 50 -6.12 6.15 13.78
N LEU A 51 -5.45 5.21 14.44
CA LEU A 51 -4.31 5.50 15.31
C LEU A 51 -2.98 5.58 14.55
N LEU A 52 -2.97 5.38 13.23
CA LEU A 52 -1.75 5.38 12.44
C LEU A 52 -0.88 6.62 12.59
N SER A 53 -1.47 7.80 12.46
CA SER A 53 -0.76 9.07 12.65
C SER A 53 -0.22 9.22 14.08
N HIS A 54 -0.95 8.71 15.09
CA HIS A 54 -0.52 8.73 16.48
C HIS A 54 0.65 7.78 16.71
N THR A 55 0.58 6.55 16.19
CA THR A 55 1.66 5.57 16.28
C THR A 55 2.93 6.07 15.59
N MET A 56 2.79 6.66 14.39
CA MET A 56 3.88 7.35 13.69
C MET A 56 4.51 8.44 14.56
N SER A 57 3.69 9.32 15.14
CA SER A 57 4.16 10.44 15.95
C SER A 57 4.90 9.98 17.20
N LEU A 58 4.42 8.93 17.86
CA LEU A 58 5.08 8.33 19.03
C LEU A 58 6.44 7.73 18.67
N ILE A 59 6.54 7.01 17.55
CA ILE A 59 7.83 6.43 17.11
C ILE A 59 8.79 7.54 16.68
N ALA A 60 8.31 8.56 15.97
CA ALA A 60 9.10 9.72 15.59
C ALA A 60 9.63 10.46 16.82
N ALA A 61 8.77 10.73 17.82
CA ALA A 61 9.15 11.36 19.07
C ALA A 61 10.16 10.51 19.86
N TRP A 62 9.94 9.20 19.95
CA TRP A 62 10.87 8.28 20.61
C TRP A 62 12.26 8.30 19.98
N TRP A 63 12.34 8.37 18.65
CA TRP A 63 13.62 8.51 17.93
C TRP A 63 14.30 9.86 18.20
N VAL A 64 13.55 10.95 18.27
CA VAL A 64 14.09 12.28 18.65
C VAL A 64 14.64 12.26 20.08
N LEU A 65 13.95 11.58 21.00
CA LEU A 65 14.34 11.48 22.41
C LEU A 65 15.44 10.43 22.67
N SER A 66 15.70 9.53 21.71
CA SER A 66 16.72 8.48 21.80
C SER A 66 17.75 8.59 20.67
N PRO A 67 18.47 9.72 20.55
CA PRO A 67 19.29 10.01 19.38
C PRO A 67 20.41 8.98 19.22
N ARG A 68 20.24 8.11 18.21
CA ARG A 68 21.25 7.13 17.77
C ARG A 68 21.65 7.35 16.30
N GLY A 69 21.27 8.48 15.71
CA GLY A 69 21.48 8.80 14.30
C GLY A 69 20.27 9.50 13.66
N PRO A 70 20.28 9.71 12.33
CA PRO A 70 19.15 10.25 11.59
C PRO A 70 17.90 9.39 11.77
N ASN A 71 16.72 10.02 11.81
CA ASN A 71 15.46 9.33 12.05
C ASN A 71 14.89 8.76 10.73
N PRO A 72 15.04 7.45 10.46
CA PRO A 72 14.63 6.86 9.18
C PRO A 72 13.12 6.97 8.95
N ILE A 73 12.31 7.04 10.02
CA ILE A 73 10.85 7.11 9.88
C ILE A 73 10.40 8.41 9.22
N LEU A 74 11.08 9.54 9.49
CA LEU A 74 10.72 10.84 8.92
C LEU A 74 11.03 10.89 7.43
N TYR A 75 12.19 10.38 7.03
CA TYR A 75 12.53 10.26 5.60
C TYR A 75 11.57 9.31 4.89
N PHE A 76 11.24 8.18 5.52
CA PHE A 76 10.27 7.25 4.97
C PHE A 76 8.90 7.93 4.79
N MET A 77 8.41 8.64 5.80
CA MET A 77 7.14 9.36 5.73
C MET A 77 7.14 10.38 4.60
N ALA A 78 8.20 11.18 4.46
CA ALA A 78 8.31 12.17 3.40
C ALA A 78 8.30 11.52 2.00
N CYS A 79 9.12 10.48 1.81
CA CYS A 79 9.15 9.73 0.55
C CYS A 79 7.82 9.06 0.24
N ALA A 80 7.18 8.43 1.23
CA ALA A 80 5.86 7.81 1.11
C ALA A 80 4.78 8.84 0.73
N MET A 81 4.82 10.04 1.32
CA MET A 81 3.87 11.12 1.00
C MET A 81 4.02 11.60 -0.43
N ILE A 82 5.24 11.85 -0.89
CA ILE A 82 5.49 12.30 -2.25
C ILE A 82 5.06 11.22 -3.25
N SER A 83 5.54 9.99 -3.06
CA SER A 83 5.30 8.90 -4.01
C SER A 83 3.84 8.42 -4.02
N GLY A 84 3.20 8.29 -2.85
CA GLY A 84 1.78 7.95 -2.77
C GLY A 84 0.89 9.08 -3.28
N GLY A 85 1.22 10.33 -2.97
CA GLY A 85 0.51 11.50 -3.52
C GLY A 85 0.56 11.53 -5.04
N LEU A 86 1.74 11.31 -5.65
CA LEU A 86 1.87 11.18 -7.10
C LEU A 86 1.02 10.04 -7.67
N GLY A 87 0.97 8.89 -6.98
CA GLY A 87 0.12 7.77 -7.35
C GLY A 87 -1.36 8.15 -7.50
N TYR A 88 -1.88 8.93 -6.54
CA TYR A 88 -3.26 9.42 -6.58
C TYR A 88 -3.57 10.32 -7.78
N TRP A 89 -2.57 11.02 -8.32
CA TRP A 89 -2.72 11.84 -9.53
C TRP A 89 -2.59 11.03 -10.82
N ILE A 90 -1.67 10.06 -10.86
CA ILE A 90 -1.43 9.24 -12.06
C ILE A 90 -2.58 8.23 -12.26
N CYS A 91 -3.01 7.60 -11.17
CA CYS A 91 -4.03 6.55 -11.17
C CYS A 91 -5.09 6.90 -10.10
N PRO A 92 -5.97 7.88 -10.35
CA PRO A 92 -7.02 8.25 -9.40
C PRO A 92 -7.98 7.09 -9.13
N GLY A 93 -8.29 6.85 -7.86
CA GLY A 93 -9.32 5.93 -7.41
C GLY A 93 -10.00 6.40 -6.14
N VAL A 94 -11.22 5.94 -5.90
CA VAL A 94 -12.05 6.35 -4.76
C VAL A 94 -12.38 5.20 -3.79
N GLY A 95 -12.19 3.96 -4.24
CA GLY A 95 -12.37 2.76 -3.44
C GLY A 95 -13.72 2.06 -3.66
N PRO A 96 -13.78 0.76 -3.33
CA PRO A 96 -14.92 -0.09 -3.65
C PRO A 96 -16.23 0.29 -2.96
N GLU A 97 -16.22 0.88 -1.76
CA GLU A 97 -17.46 1.29 -1.08
C GLU A 97 -18.15 2.43 -1.84
N ILE A 98 -17.37 3.38 -2.38
CA ILE A 98 -17.91 4.51 -3.13
C ILE A 98 -18.41 4.04 -4.50
N VAL A 99 -17.65 3.16 -5.16
CA VAL A 99 -17.96 2.68 -6.51
C VAL A 99 -19.15 1.72 -6.53
N PHE A 100 -19.19 0.76 -5.61
CA PHE A 100 -20.20 -0.31 -5.61
C PHE A 100 -21.36 -0.04 -4.65
N GLY A 101 -21.22 0.93 -3.73
CA GLY A 101 -22.29 1.39 -2.86
C GLY A 101 -22.97 0.25 -2.11
N LYS A 102 -24.28 0.06 -2.36
CA LYS A 102 -25.12 -0.93 -1.67
C LYS A 102 -24.69 -2.38 -1.88
N SER A 103 -23.99 -2.66 -2.98
CA SER A 103 -23.47 -4.00 -3.27
C SER A 103 -22.26 -4.33 -2.40
N PHE A 104 -21.51 -3.33 -1.93
CA PHE A 104 -20.37 -3.56 -1.05
C PHE A 104 -20.81 -3.74 0.41
N PRO A 105 -20.23 -4.69 1.18
CA PRO A 105 -19.21 -5.67 0.82
C PRO A 105 -19.76 -7.07 0.44
N PHE A 106 -21.07 -7.25 0.28
CA PHE A 106 -21.69 -8.58 0.26
C PHE A 106 -22.07 -9.13 -1.12
N ASP A 107 -22.11 -8.28 -2.14
CA ASP A 107 -22.57 -8.61 -3.49
C ASP A 107 -21.55 -8.14 -4.54
N PRO A 108 -20.44 -8.87 -4.74
CA PRO A 108 -19.40 -8.49 -5.69
C PRO A 108 -19.94 -8.51 -7.13
N PRO A 109 -19.94 -7.36 -7.85
CA PRO A 109 -20.42 -7.33 -9.22
C PRO A 109 -19.44 -8.03 -10.16
N ARG A 110 -19.95 -8.49 -11.31
CA ARG A 110 -19.11 -8.99 -12.41
C ARG A 110 -18.61 -7.80 -13.24
N VAL A 111 -17.33 -7.81 -13.59
CA VAL A 111 -16.72 -6.81 -14.48
C VAL A 111 -16.05 -7.52 -15.64
N ASP A 112 -16.65 -7.39 -16.82
CA ASP A 112 -16.21 -8.09 -18.03
C ASP A 112 -15.14 -7.32 -18.80
N ALA A 113 -15.23 -5.98 -18.82
CA ALA A 113 -14.25 -5.09 -19.41
C ALA A 113 -14.09 -3.85 -18.52
N PRO A 114 -12.91 -3.59 -17.94
CA PRO A 114 -12.71 -2.41 -17.14
C PRO A 114 -12.68 -1.16 -18.03
N MET A 115 -13.31 -0.10 -17.54
CA MET A 115 -13.29 1.22 -18.16
C MET A 115 -13.12 2.28 -17.08
N MET A 116 -12.69 3.48 -17.46
CA MET A 116 -12.66 4.58 -16.50
C MET A 116 -14.09 4.92 -16.10
N LEU A 117 -14.31 5.10 -14.79
CA LEU A 117 -15.61 5.39 -14.22
C LEU A 117 -15.67 6.85 -13.77
N GLU A 118 -16.71 7.56 -14.16
CA GLU A 118 -17.01 8.88 -13.62
C GLU A 118 -17.73 8.75 -12.27
N VAL A 119 -17.20 9.41 -11.23
CA VAL A 119 -17.75 9.35 -9.87
C VAL A 119 -18.25 10.73 -9.43
N PRO A 120 -19.58 10.94 -9.37
CA PRO A 120 -20.18 12.23 -9.00
C PRO A 120 -19.73 12.72 -7.62
N GLY A 121 -19.71 14.04 -7.44
CA GLY A 121 -19.46 14.68 -6.14
C GLY A 121 -17.97 14.80 -5.75
N GLY A 122 -17.05 14.32 -6.59
CA GLY A 122 -15.61 14.52 -6.41
C GLY A 122 -15.05 14.00 -5.07
N PRO A 123 -15.34 12.75 -4.66
CA PRO A 123 -14.78 12.20 -3.42
C PRO A 123 -13.23 12.15 -3.47
N PRO A 124 -12.55 12.12 -2.30
CA PRO A 124 -11.10 12.07 -2.24
C PRO A 124 -10.52 10.95 -3.10
N ARG A 125 -9.44 11.25 -3.84
CA ARG A 125 -8.69 10.26 -4.63
C ARG A 125 -7.54 9.72 -3.78
N ASN A 126 -7.76 8.64 -3.06
CA ASN A 126 -6.80 8.13 -2.07
C ASN A 126 -6.67 6.60 -2.05
N THR A 127 -6.92 5.94 -3.19
CA THR A 127 -6.89 4.48 -3.33
C THR A 127 -5.48 3.94 -3.65
N MET A 128 -4.87 4.35 -4.76
CA MET A 128 -3.63 3.74 -5.27
C MET A 128 -2.42 4.70 -5.22
N PRO A 129 -1.30 4.34 -4.57
CA PRO A 129 -1.08 3.18 -3.71
C PRO A 129 -1.59 3.39 -2.28
N SER A 130 -1.76 2.31 -1.52
CA SER A 130 -2.18 2.42 -0.11
C SER A 130 -1.10 3.04 0.77
N LEU A 131 -1.24 4.34 1.07
CA LEU A 131 -0.38 5.04 2.03
C LEU A 131 -0.43 4.42 3.44
N HIS A 132 -1.58 3.91 3.85
CA HIS A 132 -1.75 3.23 5.13
C HIS A 132 -0.81 2.02 5.23
N LEU A 133 -0.70 1.23 4.16
CA LEU A 133 0.21 0.10 4.13
C LEU A 133 1.68 0.55 4.10
N LEU A 134 2.03 1.58 3.33
CA LEU A 134 3.40 2.14 3.34
C LEU A 134 3.83 2.52 4.76
N TRP A 135 2.96 3.23 5.48
CA TRP A 135 3.26 3.66 6.84
C TRP A 135 3.24 2.52 7.85
N ALA A 136 2.32 1.56 7.73
CA ALA A 136 2.34 0.37 8.58
C ALA A 136 3.64 -0.44 8.39
N TYR A 137 4.13 -0.54 7.15
CA TYR A 137 5.42 -1.14 6.85
C TYR A 137 6.56 -0.35 7.51
N SER A 138 6.52 0.98 7.45
CA SER A 138 7.53 1.84 8.08
C SER A 138 7.59 1.67 9.60
N ILE A 139 6.44 1.48 10.27
CA ILE A 139 6.39 1.13 11.71
C ILE A 139 7.18 -0.15 11.94
N TRP A 140 6.79 -1.20 11.22
CA TRP A 140 7.30 -2.54 11.44
C TRP A 140 8.81 -2.60 11.30
N VAL A 141 9.36 -1.98 10.25
CA VAL A 141 10.82 -1.93 10.05
C VAL A 141 11.53 -1.00 11.03
N SER A 142 10.88 0.09 11.47
CA SER A 142 11.48 1.02 12.46
C SER A 142 11.61 0.40 13.85
N VAL A 143 10.81 -0.63 14.15
CA VAL A 143 10.88 -1.40 15.40
C VAL A 143 11.61 -2.73 15.24
N GLU A 144 12.17 -3.01 14.05
CA GLU A 144 12.97 -4.19 13.79
C GLU A 144 14.29 -4.16 14.59
N GLY A 145 14.76 -5.32 15.05
CA GLY A 145 15.92 -5.42 15.96
C GLY A 145 15.66 -4.98 17.41
N ARG A 146 14.43 -4.56 17.76
CA ARG A 146 14.04 -4.19 19.13
C ARG A 146 13.46 -5.38 19.91
N HIS A 147 12.99 -5.10 21.13
CA HIS A 147 12.34 -6.08 22.01
C HIS A 147 11.27 -6.89 21.27
N ARG A 148 11.20 -8.21 21.53
CA ARG A 148 10.34 -9.15 20.79
C ARG A 148 8.86 -8.70 20.76
N LEU A 149 8.37 -8.11 21.85
CA LEU A 149 7.00 -7.59 21.91
C LEU A 149 6.74 -6.44 20.93
N LEU A 150 7.71 -5.54 20.75
CA LEU A 150 7.57 -4.43 19.80
C LEU A 150 7.55 -4.94 18.36
N ARG A 151 8.36 -5.96 18.06
CA ARG A 151 8.35 -6.61 16.75
C ARG A 151 7.01 -7.29 16.46
N LEU A 152 6.46 -8.01 17.44
CA LEU A 152 5.14 -8.62 17.33
C LEU A 152 4.04 -7.57 17.17
N ALA A 153 4.09 -6.47 17.93
CA ALA A 153 3.15 -5.37 17.80
C ALA A 153 3.22 -4.70 16.42
N GLY A 154 4.43 -4.43 15.91
CA GLY A 154 4.62 -3.88 14.57
C GLY A 154 4.13 -4.83 13.45
N LEU A 155 4.38 -6.13 13.59
CA LEU A 155 3.89 -7.13 12.64
C LEU A 155 2.36 -7.27 12.69
N ALA A 156 1.79 -7.29 13.89
CA ALA A 156 0.35 -7.29 14.07
C ALA A 156 -0.26 -6.04 13.42
N TYR A 157 0.35 -4.88 13.63
CA TYR A 157 -0.08 -3.62 13.03
C TYR A 157 -0.03 -3.67 11.49
N LEU A 158 1.07 -4.17 10.91
CA LEU A 158 1.22 -4.40 9.47
C LEU A 158 0.19 -5.39 8.91
N THR A 159 -0.26 -6.35 9.72
CA THR A 159 -1.22 -7.39 9.30
C THR A 159 -2.67 -6.93 9.42
N PHE A 160 -3.02 -6.26 10.53
CA PHE A 160 -4.36 -5.74 10.76
C PHE A 160 -4.69 -4.54 9.87
N MET A 161 -3.67 -3.77 9.45
CA MET A 161 -3.88 -2.61 8.58
C MET A 161 -4.53 -3.01 7.24
N PRO A 162 -4.01 -3.94 6.42
CA PRO A 162 -4.68 -4.42 5.21
C PRO A 162 -6.09 -4.97 5.45
N LEU A 163 -6.31 -5.68 6.56
CA LEU A 163 -7.62 -6.27 6.89
C LEU A 163 -8.72 -5.22 7.04
N VAL A 164 -8.36 -3.98 7.38
CA VAL A 164 -9.32 -2.89 7.59
C VAL A 164 -9.15 -1.72 6.64
N ALA A 165 -8.00 -1.56 5.99
CA ALA A 165 -7.87 -0.66 4.85
C ALA A 165 -8.74 -1.14 3.66
N PHE A 166 -9.19 -2.40 3.68
CA PHE A 166 -10.26 -2.86 2.80
C PHE A 166 -11.65 -2.27 3.10
N LEU A 167 -11.91 -1.55 4.21
CA LEU A 167 -13.20 -0.89 4.59
C LEU A 167 -13.72 0.09 3.53
N GLY A 168 -13.96 -0.41 2.32
CA GLY A 168 -14.37 0.39 1.20
C GLY A 168 -13.31 1.23 0.52
N ARG A 169 -12.05 1.25 0.97
CA ARG A 169 -11.05 2.24 0.53
C ARG A 169 -10.06 1.73 -0.51
N HIS A 170 -9.66 0.46 -0.37
CA HIS A 170 -8.57 -0.11 -1.16
C HIS A 170 -8.96 -1.42 -1.82
N TYR A 171 -8.31 -1.68 -2.95
CA TYR A 171 -8.24 -2.95 -3.66
C TYR A 171 -6.94 -3.67 -3.27
N LEU A 172 -6.89 -4.99 -3.45
CA LEU A 172 -5.70 -5.79 -3.14
C LEU A 172 -4.50 -5.30 -3.96
N VAL A 173 -4.74 -4.91 -5.21
CA VAL A 173 -3.74 -4.34 -6.09
C VAL A 173 -3.04 -3.10 -5.51
N ASP A 174 -3.75 -2.29 -4.71
CA ASP A 174 -3.18 -1.12 -4.06
C ASP A 174 -2.07 -1.50 -3.08
N TYR A 175 -2.21 -2.67 -2.45
CA TYR A 175 -1.22 -3.21 -1.53
C TYR A 175 0.01 -3.75 -2.22
N VAL A 176 -0.15 -4.35 -3.40
CA VAL A 176 0.98 -4.84 -4.20
C VAL A 176 1.87 -3.67 -4.61
N VAL A 177 1.27 -2.61 -5.14
CA VAL A 177 2.00 -1.39 -5.52
C VAL A 177 2.59 -0.72 -4.27
N ALA A 178 1.83 -0.65 -3.18
CA ALA A 178 2.30 -0.10 -1.91
C ALA A 178 3.53 -0.81 -1.34
N LEU A 179 3.55 -2.15 -1.31
CA LEU A 179 4.68 -2.94 -0.80
C LEU A 179 5.93 -2.78 -1.66
N SER A 180 5.74 -2.72 -2.98
CA SER A 180 6.82 -2.46 -3.95
C SER A 180 7.50 -1.12 -3.65
N LEU A 181 6.68 -0.09 -3.45
CA LEU A 181 7.14 1.25 -3.13
C LEU A 181 7.73 1.36 -1.73
N ALA A 182 7.10 0.74 -0.73
CA ALA A 182 7.58 0.71 0.65
C ALA A 182 8.97 0.08 0.75
N THR A 183 9.22 -1.00 0.01
CA THR A 183 10.53 -1.66 -0.05
C THR A 183 11.58 -0.75 -0.67
N ALA A 184 11.25 -0.11 -1.80
CA ALA A 184 12.16 0.82 -2.47
C ALA A 184 12.52 2.02 -1.57
N VAL A 185 11.52 2.65 -0.96
CA VAL A 185 11.71 3.77 -0.03
C VAL A 185 12.53 3.34 1.18
N HIS A 186 12.23 2.18 1.77
CA HIS A 186 12.97 1.68 2.92
C HIS A 186 14.46 1.54 2.61
N VAL A 187 14.81 0.88 1.50
CA VAL A 187 16.22 0.69 1.13
C VAL A 187 16.90 2.02 0.81
N LEU A 188 16.21 2.96 0.14
CA LEU A 188 16.72 4.30 -0.11
C LEU A 188 17.07 5.03 1.20
N VAL A 189 16.14 5.06 2.15
CA VAL A 189 16.33 5.70 3.45
C VAL A 189 17.50 5.10 4.21
N LEU A 190 17.67 3.79 4.15
CA LEU A 190 18.77 3.10 4.81
C LEU A 190 20.13 3.43 4.20
N LYS A 191 20.22 3.47 2.86
CA LYS A 191 21.45 3.90 2.18
C LYS A 191 21.82 5.34 2.53
N LEU A 192 20.83 6.23 2.63
CA LEU A 192 21.04 7.62 3.07
C LEU A 192 21.47 7.70 4.54
N SER A 193 21.00 6.78 5.38
CA SER A 193 21.29 6.77 6.83
C SER A 193 22.60 6.06 7.19
N LEU A 194 23.14 5.20 6.32
CA LEU A 194 24.39 4.44 6.51
C LEU A 194 25.43 4.76 5.42
N PRO A 195 25.95 6.01 5.38
CA PRO A 195 26.95 6.41 4.40
C PRO A 195 28.26 5.62 4.61
N GLY A 196 28.60 4.75 3.66
CA GLY A 196 29.78 3.88 3.72
C GLY A 196 29.51 2.43 3.31
N ASN A 197 28.25 1.99 3.31
CA ASN A 197 27.88 0.68 2.81
C ASN A 197 27.89 0.67 1.26
N THR A 198 28.91 0.06 0.66
CA THR A 198 29.11 -0.07 -0.80
C THR A 198 28.35 -1.23 -1.43
N ASP A 199 27.54 -1.99 -0.68
CA ASP A 199 26.81 -3.13 -1.22
C ASP A 199 25.70 -2.66 -2.17
N ASN A 200 25.97 -2.76 -3.48
CA ASN A 200 25.04 -2.37 -4.53
C ASN A 200 23.85 -3.33 -4.67
N LYS A 201 23.86 -4.51 -4.02
CA LYS A 201 22.76 -5.48 -4.09
C LYS A 201 21.47 -4.91 -3.51
N LEU A 202 21.57 -4.18 -2.40
CA LEU A 202 20.42 -3.49 -1.81
C LEU A 202 19.82 -2.47 -2.78
N LEU A 203 20.66 -1.65 -3.42
CA LEU A 203 20.19 -0.66 -4.38
C LEU A 203 19.56 -1.32 -5.62
N ALA A 204 20.12 -2.45 -6.08
CA ALA A 204 19.53 -3.24 -7.15
C ALA A 204 18.16 -3.81 -6.76
N TRP A 205 17.99 -4.31 -5.52
CA TRP A 205 16.70 -4.78 -5.01
C TRP A 205 15.68 -3.64 -4.86
N ALA A 206 16.13 -2.46 -4.43
CA ALA A 206 15.30 -1.27 -4.35
C ALA A 206 14.82 -0.82 -5.73
N ALA A 207 15.72 -0.77 -6.71
CA ALA A 207 15.40 -0.43 -8.09
C ALA A 207 14.46 -1.48 -8.71
N ALA A 208 14.71 -2.77 -8.50
CA ALA A 208 13.83 -3.84 -8.96
C ALA A 208 12.41 -3.72 -8.35
N SER A 209 12.32 -3.52 -7.03
CA SER A 209 11.04 -3.32 -6.33
C SER A 209 10.32 -2.07 -6.84
N PHE A 210 11.06 -0.97 -7.01
CA PHE A 210 10.50 0.28 -7.51
C PHE A 210 9.94 0.11 -8.92
N CYS A 211 10.68 -0.53 -9.83
CA CYS A 211 10.24 -0.77 -11.20
C CYS A 211 8.99 -1.68 -11.30
N CYS A 212 8.75 -2.55 -10.32
CA CYS A 212 7.56 -3.39 -10.30
C CYS A 212 6.27 -2.54 -10.22
N ALA A 213 6.25 -1.44 -9.47
CA ALA A 213 5.06 -0.60 -9.33
C ALA A 213 4.64 0.08 -10.65
N PRO A 214 5.50 0.85 -11.35
CA PRO A 214 5.19 1.43 -12.65
C PRO A 214 4.94 0.37 -13.74
N ALA A 215 5.66 -0.77 -13.73
CA ALA A 215 5.39 -1.84 -14.68
C ALA A 215 3.99 -2.44 -14.48
N TYR A 216 3.61 -2.65 -13.22
CA TYR A 216 2.29 -3.12 -12.85
C TYR A 216 1.21 -2.11 -13.26
N LEU A 217 1.40 -0.82 -12.93
CA LEU A 217 0.48 0.25 -13.32
C LEU A 217 0.38 0.39 -14.85
N PHE A 218 1.51 0.35 -15.57
CA PHE A 218 1.50 0.40 -17.03
C PHE A 218 0.70 -0.75 -17.63
N LEU A 219 0.91 -1.98 -17.15
CA LEU A 219 0.14 -3.14 -17.60
C LEU A 219 -1.35 -2.97 -17.31
N LEU A 220 -1.69 -2.58 -16.08
CA LEU A 220 -3.06 -2.33 -15.65
C LEU A 220 -3.77 -1.28 -16.53
N LEU A 221 -3.10 -0.15 -16.77
CA LEU A 221 -3.66 1.00 -17.47
C LEU A 221 -3.67 0.85 -18.99
N SER A 222 -2.79 0.00 -19.55
CA SER A 222 -2.69 -0.20 -21.00
C SER A 222 -3.97 -0.74 -21.64
N GLY A 223 -4.91 -1.28 -20.86
CA GLY A 223 -6.11 -1.94 -21.37
C GLY A 223 -5.81 -3.13 -22.29
N SER A 224 -4.54 -3.54 -22.38
CA SER A 224 -4.09 -4.55 -23.31
C SER A 224 -4.61 -5.93 -22.93
N SER A 225 -4.98 -6.75 -23.91
CA SER A 225 -5.31 -8.15 -23.63
C SER A 225 -4.14 -8.93 -23.04
N VAL A 226 -2.91 -8.41 -23.10
CA VAL A 226 -1.70 -9.02 -22.53
C VAL A 226 -1.84 -9.24 -21.02
N TRP A 227 -2.41 -8.30 -20.26
CA TRP A 227 -2.66 -8.50 -18.83
C TRP A 227 -3.89 -9.39 -18.57
N LEU A 228 -4.84 -9.46 -19.51
CA LEU A 228 -5.96 -10.41 -19.46
C LEU A 228 -5.51 -11.86 -19.68
N VAL A 229 -4.38 -12.09 -20.37
CA VAL A 229 -3.90 -13.42 -20.76
C VAL A 229 -2.90 -14.02 -19.74
N TRP A 230 -2.22 -13.20 -18.93
CA TRP A 230 -1.19 -13.70 -17.99
C TRP A 230 -1.41 -13.31 -16.51
N PRO A 231 -2.37 -13.96 -15.81
CA PRO A 231 -2.53 -13.86 -14.35
C PRO A 231 -1.23 -14.14 -13.58
N TRP A 232 -0.41 -15.05 -14.11
CA TRP A 232 0.89 -15.42 -13.53
C TRP A 232 1.88 -14.26 -13.46
N LEU A 233 1.75 -13.26 -14.34
CA LEU A 233 2.65 -12.12 -14.37
C LEU A 233 2.31 -11.13 -13.23
N LEU A 234 1.01 -10.92 -12.94
CA LEU A 234 0.55 -10.14 -11.79
C LEU A 234 0.87 -10.84 -10.46
N GLN A 235 0.65 -12.16 -10.40
CA GLN A 235 1.02 -12.97 -9.24
C GLN A 235 2.55 -13.00 -9.04
N GLY A 236 3.31 -13.09 -10.13
CA GLY A 236 4.77 -13.03 -10.12
C GLY A 236 5.29 -11.70 -9.59
N PHE A 237 4.75 -10.56 -10.05
CA PHE A 237 5.08 -9.26 -9.48
C PHE A 237 4.72 -9.17 -8.00
N THR A 238 3.55 -9.65 -7.60
CA THR A 238 3.13 -9.68 -6.20
C THR A 238 4.10 -10.50 -5.35
N ALA A 239 4.44 -11.71 -5.79
CA ALA A 239 5.37 -12.59 -5.11
C ALA A 239 6.78 -11.98 -5.03
N ILE A 240 7.24 -11.33 -6.10
CA ILE A 240 8.53 -10.61 -6.12
C ILE A 240 8.49 -9.46 -5.12
N SER A 241 7.47 -8.62 -5.12
CA SER A 241 7.37 -7.46 -4.21
C SER A 241 7.31 -7.89 -2.74
N VAL A 242 6.51 -8.92 -2.42
CA VAL A 242 6.46 -9.49 -1.06
C VAL A 242 7.79 -10.14 -0.68
N GLY A 243 8.37 -10.92 -1.59
CA GLY A 243 9.67 -11.58 -1.38
C GLY A 243 10.79 -10.58 -1.14
N LEU A 244 10.86 -9.50 -1.93
CA LEU A 244 11.83 -8.42 -1.76
C LEU A 244 11.60 -7.64 -0.46
N ALA A 245 10.36 -7.40 -0.07
CA ALA A 245 10.03 -6.81 1.24
C ALA A 245 10.57 -7.67 2.38
N ILE A 246 10.30 -8.99 2.37
CA ILE A 246 10.78 -9.93 3.38
C ILE A 246 12.30 -10.01 3.39
N VAL A 247 12.94 -10.24 2.23
CA VAL A 247 14.40 -10.38 2.12
C VAL A 247 15.10 -9.10 2.56
N SER A 248 14.59 -7.93 2.19
CA SER A 248 15.15 -6.65 2.64
C SER A 248 15.10 -6.57 4.17
N SER A 249 13.94 -6.77 4.80
CA SER A 249 13.79 -6.75 6.28
C SER A 249 14.77 -7.70 6.98
N LEU A 250 14.89 -8.94 6.50
CA LEU A 250 15.78 -9.95 7.09
C LEU A 250 17.26 -9.62 6.93
N TYR A 251 17.67 -9.14 5.75
CA TYR A 251 19.05 -8.71 5.51
C TYR A 251 19.42 -7.57 6.46
N LEU A 252 18.48 -6.64 6.69
CA LEU A 252 18.68 -5.46 7.52
C LEU A 252 18.69 -5.75 9.02
N SER A 253 17.81 -6.64 9.49
CA SER A 253 17.86 -7.20 10.84
C SER A 253 19.27 -7.67 11.24
N ARG A 254 20.07 -8.17 10.27
CA ARG A 254 21.44 -8.64 10.51
C ARG A 254 22.49 -7.53 10.52
N GLN A 255 22.23 -6.39 9.87
CA GLN A 255 23.16 -5.25 9.80
C GLN A 255 23.03 -4.31 11.01
N LEU A 256 21.89 -4.35 11.72
CA LEU A 256 21.61 -3.51 12.89
C LEU A 256 21.94 -4.20 14.23
N GLN A 257 22.40 -5.46 14.21
CA GLN A 257 22.93 -6.20 15.37
C GLN A 257 24.43 -5.99 15.50
#